data_AF-A0A1Y2JXQ1-F1
#
_entry.id   AF-A0A1Y2JXQ1-F1
#
_cell.length_a   1.000
_cell.length_b   1.000
_cell.length_c   1.000
_cell.angle_alpha   90.00
_cell.angle_beta   90.00
_cell.angle_gamma   90.00
#
_symmetry.space_group_name_H-M   'P 1'
#
loop_
_entity.id
_entity.type
_entity.pdbx_description
1 polymer ?
#
loop_
_entity_poly.entity_id
_entity_poly.type
_entity_poly.pdbx_seq_one_letter_code
_entity_poly.pdbx_strand_id
1 'polypeptide(L)'
;MPQGFVYVLVSPNSDYIKIGRTERPIAERLRGINGGEAYAPHGPWELSDFVHVTDCTAVESALHRHFRTRNVEVEGTRELFSVAPHEAREQLRSISELLRVDHERTDRLFHNPDVSLFLFRLFQLSGLYGNLDIQGGWTLSVLPQTNGGRWFTLNIGSHEVAFSTRTPADGKFSHYLVLDRLILEYPKTIMWLGQRAGDVQPADYKAAERAVSVSFDEDFAKAERIFALDGVRRAMVAYWADALADLRERNAKSVYARYHSYDAVSQLLEYKRARDKVVVGER
;
A
#
# COMPACT_ATOMS: atom_id res chain seq x y z
N MET A 1 -15.36 -19.95 -9.80
CA MET A 1 -13.97 -20.08 -9.34
C MET A 1 -13.79 -19.13 -8.16
N PRO A 2 -13.14 -19.54 -7.06
CA PRO A 2 -13.05 -18.70 -5.87
C PRO A 2 -12.08 -17.54 -6.12
N GLN A 3 -12.63 -16.33 -6.24
CA GLN A 3 -11.84 -15.10 -6.24
C GLN A 3 -11.16 -14.94 -4.87
N GLY A 4 -9.89 -14.53 -4.86
CA GLY A 4 -9.14 -14.35 -3.63
C GLY A 4 -7.70 -13.93 -3.88
N PHE A 5 -6.87 -14.08 -2.86
CA PHE A 5 -5.48 -13.67 -2.87
C PHE A 5 -4.56 -14.87 -2.97
N VAL A 6 -3.45 -14.69 -3.68
CA VAL A 6 -2.30 -15.58 -3.62
C VAL A 6 -1.12 -14.77 -3.15
N TYR A 7 -0.40 -15.26 -2.14
CA TYR A 7 0.60 -14.51 -1.41
C TYR A 7 1.86 -15.33 -1.13
N VAL A 8 2.96 -14.60 -0.95
CA VAL A 8 4.25 -15.09 -0.47
C VAL A 8 4.51 -14.45 0.89
N LEU A 9 4.75 -15.27 1.91
CA LEU A 9 5.22 -14.81 3.21
C LEU A 9 6.68 -15.23 3.43
N VAL A 10 7.38 -14.40 4.19
CA VAL A 10 8.75 -14.62 4.66
C VAL A 10 8.79 -14.52 6.17
N SER A 11 9.81 -15.07 6.81
CA SER A 11 10.08 -14.82 8.21
C SER A 11 11.56 -14.56 8.40
N PRO A 12 11.96 -13.65 9.31
CA PRO A 12 13.36 -13.52 9.71
C PRO A 12 13.90 -14.78 10.42
N ASN A 13 13.01 -15.65 10.91
CA ASN A 13 13.36 -16.85 11.68
C ASN A 13 13.33 -18.14 10.84
N SER A 14 13.22 -18.04 9.51
CA SER A 14 13.07 -19.19 8.63
C SER A 14 13.79 -18.97 7.30
N ASP A 15 14.51 -19.99 6.84
CA ASP A 15 15.05 -20.05 5.48
C ASP A 15 13.98 -20.42 4.44
N TYR A 16 12.78 -20.79 4.90
CA TYR A 16 11.65 -21.15 4.04
C TYR A 16 10.73 -19.97 3.80
N ILE A 17 10.14 -19.96 2.61
CA ILE A 17 9.00 -19.11 2.29
C ILE A 17 7.70 -19.89 2.41
N LYS A 18 6.61 -19.17 2.65
CA LYS A 18 5.26 -19.72 2.58
C LYS A 18 4.54 -19.19 1.35
N ILE A 19 4.04 -20.08 0.49
CA ILE A 19 3.17 -19.73 -0.63
C ILE A 19 1.77 -20.23 -0.29
N GLY A 20 0.79 -19.33 -0.25
CA GLY A 20 -0.57 -19.72 0.08
C GLY A 20 -1.62 -18.85 -0.58
N ARG A 21 -2.87 -19.26 -0.39
CA ARG A 21 -4.04 -18.50 -0.84
C ARG A 21 -5.01 -18.19 0.27
N THR A 22 -5.94 -17.27 0.01
CA THR A 22 -7.08 -16.98 0.89
C THR A 22 -8.20 -16.25 0.14
N GLU A 23 -9.45 -16.54 0.44
CA GLU A 23 -10.61 -15.77 -0.05
C GLU A 23 -10.96 -14.58 0.88
N ARG A 24 -10.33 -14.53 2.06
CA ARG A 24 -10.51 -13.46 3.05
C ARG A 24 -9.45 -12.37 2.86
N PRO A 25 -9.62 -11.16 3.42
CA PRO A 25 -8.57 -10.14 3.40
C PRO A 25 -7.23 -10.70 3.90
N ILE A 26 -6.12 -10.39 3.20
CA ILE A 26 -4.78 -10.91 3.53
C ILE A 26 -4.40 -10.60 4.99
N ALA A 27 -4.76 -9.42 5.48
CA ALA A 27 -4.58 -9.00 6.87
C ALA A 27 -5.18 -9.99 7.89
N GLU A 28 -6.36 -10.54 7.62
CA GLU A 28 -7.00 -11.55 8.49
C GLU A 28 -6.28 -12.89 8.39
N ARG A 29 -5.88 -13.29 7.18
CA ARG A 29 -5.15 -14.55 6.98
C ARG A 29 -3.77 -14.51 7.64
N LEU A 30 -3.03 -13.42 7.50
CA LEU A 30 -1.70 -13.26 8.10
C LEU A 30 -1.76 -13.37 9.62
N ARG A 31 -2.76 -12.73 10.26
CA ARG A 31 -3.00 -12.88 11.69
C ARG A 31 -3.35 -14.31 12.09
N GLY A 32 -4.19 -14.98 11.32
CA GLY A 32 -4.50 -16.40 11.55
C GLY A 32 -3.27 -17.31 11.43
N ILE A 33 -2.35 -17.00 10.52
CA ILE A 33 -1.07 -17.72 10.38
C ILE A 33 -0.19 -17.47 11.60
N ASN A 34 0.01 -16.20 11.98
CA ASN A 34 0.88 -15.84 13.10
C ASN A 34 0.31 -16.20 14.48
N GLY A 35 -1.01 -16.42 14.59
CA GLY A 35 -1.65 -16.93 15.80
C GLY A 35 -1.79 -18.45 15.85
N GLY A 36 -1.37 -19.19 14.81
CA GLY A 36 -1.54 -20.65 14.72
C GLY A 36 -0.28 -21.43 15.08
N GLU A 37 -0.43 -22.52 15.83
CA GLU A 37 0.69 -23.35 16.30
C GLU A 37 1.51 -23.97 15.15
N ALA A 38 0.85 -24.38 14.05
CA ALA A 38 1.51 -25.03 12.92
C ALA A 38 2.56 -24.15 12.21
N TYR A 39 2.49 -22.82 12.37
CA TYR A 39 3.40 -21.86 11.73
C TYR A 39 4.30 -21.14 12.73
N ALA A 40 4.03 -21.28 14.02
CA ALA A 40 4.76 -20.61 15.09
C ALA A 40 6.27 -20.93 15.11
N PRO A 41 6.74 -22.19 14.86
CA PRO A 41 8.17 -22.50 14.88
C PRO A 41 9.01 -21.74 13.84
N HIS A 42 8.36 -21.29 12.76
CA HIS A 42 8.99 -20.59 11.64
C HIS A 42 8.50 -19.13 11.51
N GLY A 43 7.76 -18.64 12.50
CA GLY A 43 7.25 -17.27 12.55
C GLY A 43 8.15 -16.31 13.34
N PRO A 44 7.79 -15.02 13.42
CA PRO A 44 6.60 -14.43 12.83
C PRO A 44 6.74 -14.30 11.31
N TRP A 45 5.64 -14.50 10.61
CA TRP A 45 5.53 -14.37 9.17
C TRP A 45 5.12 -12.95 8.78
N GLU A 46 5.71 -12.46 7.70
CA GLU A 46 5.45 -11.15 7.14
C GLU A 46 5.07 -11.27 5.66
N LEU A 47 4.21 -10.37 5.20
CA LEU A 47 3.78 -10.34 3.81
C LEU A 47 4.92 -9.84 2.92
N SER A 48 5.49 -10.74 2.12
CA SER A 48 6.52 -10.40 1.14
C SER A 48 5.92 -9.88 -0.15
N ASP A 49 4.90 -10.58 -0.67
CA ASP A 49 4.19 -10.17 -1.89
C ASP A 49 2.81 -10.83 -2.00
N PHE A 50 1.94 -10.28 -2.84
CA PHE A 50 0.64 -10.84 -3.14
C PHE A 50 0.04 -10.33 -4.44
N VAL A 51 -0.93 -11.08 -4.97
CA VAL A 51 -1.83 -10.67 -6.06
C VAL A 51 -3.28 -11.02 -5.71
N HIS A 52 -4.22 -10.18 -6.16
CA HIS A 52 -5.66 -10.43 -6.04
C HIS A 52 -6.16 -10.99 -7.38
N VAL A 53 -6.70 -12.21 -7.38
CA VAL A 53 -7.00 -12.97 -8.58
C VAL A 53 -8.42 -13.53 -8.62
N THR A 54 -8.94 -13.74 -9.83
CA THR A 54 -10.29 -14.26 -10.10
C THR A 54 -10.43 -15.76 -9.81
N ASP A 55 -9.32 -16.50 -9.80
CA ASP A 55 -9.25 -17.90 -9.35
C ASP A 55 -7.98 -18.14 -8.52
N CYS A 56 -8.09 -17.98 -7.20
CA CYS A 56 -6.95 -18.16 -6.31
C CYS A 56 -6.50 -19.63 -6.17
N THR A 57 -7.40 -20.59 -6.40
CA THR A 57 -7.08 -22.03 -6.32
C THR A 57 -6.22 -22.45 -7.51
N ALA A 58 -6.62 -22.06 -8.72
CA ALA A 58 -5.86 -22.39 -9.93
C ALA A 58 -4.46 -21.76 -9.91
N VAL A 59 -4.39 -20.49 -9.49
CA VAL A 59 -3.13 -19.73 -9.43
C VAL A 59 -2.18 -20.30 -8.38
N GLU A 60 -2.65 -20.55 -7.15
CA GLU A 60 -1.81 -21.15 -6.10
C GLU A 60 -1.34 -22.56 -6.49
N SER A 61 -2.24 -23.38 -7.04
CA SER A 61 -1.88 -24.72 -7.52
C SER A 61 -0.79 -24.68 -8.60
N ALA A 62 -0.82 -23.69 -9.49
CA ALA A 62 0.22 -23.50 -10.50
C ALA A 62 1.58 -23.14 -9.88
N LEU A 63 1.60 -22.25 -8.86
CA LEU A 63 2.82 -21.90 -8.13
C LEU A 63 3.38 -23.09 -7.35
N HIS A 64 2.54 -23.82 -6.63
CA HIS A 64 2.96 -25.02 -5.90
C HIS A 64 3.53 -26.08 -6.83
N ARG A 65 2.92 -26.28 -8.01
CA ARG A 65 3.47 -27.19 -9.03
C ARG A 65 4.84 -26.71 -9.54
N HIS A 66 4.99 -25.41 -9.80
CA HIS A 66 6.26 -24.83 -10.25
C HIS A 66 7.38 -25.06 -9.23
N PHE A 67 7.09 -24.90 -7.93
CA PHE A 67 8.06 -25.08 -6.84
C PHE A 67 8.06 -26.47 -6.20
N ARG A 68 7.38 -27.46 -6.78
CA ARG A 68 7.14 -28.78 -6.17
C ARG A 68 8.41 -29.48 -5.71
N THR A 69 9.48 -29.41 -6.50
CA THR A 69 10.77 -30.05 -6.19
C THR A 69 11.50 -29.41 -5.00
N ARG A 70 11.03 -28.25 -4.54
CA ARG A 70 11.58 -27.46 -3.44
C ARG A 70 10.59 -27.31 -2.29
N ASN A 71 9.50 -28.07 -2.30
CA ASN A 71 8.57 -28.16 -1.19
C ASN A 71 9.25 -28.85 0.01
N VAL A 72 9.03 -28.31 1.20
CA VAL A 72 9.62 -28.83 2.44
C VAL A 72 8.51 -29.46 3.26
N GLU A 73 8.75 -30.68 3.74
CA GLU A 73 7.86 -31.33 4.69
C GLU A 73 8.12 -30.78 6.09
N VAL A 74 7.16 -30.03 6.61
CA VAL A 74 7.15 -29.57 7.99
C VAL A 74 5.86 -30.09 8.64
N GLU A 75 5.95 -30.57 9.87
CA GLU A 75 4.79 -31.10 10.57
C GLU A 75 3.67 -30.04 10.64
N GLY A 76 2.44 -30.43 10.26
CA GLY A 76 1.30 -29.53 10.24
C GLY A 76 1.19 -28.59 9.03
N THR A 77 2.14 -28.57 8.09
CA THR A 77 2.02 -27.75 6.87
C THR A 77 2.74 -28.32 5.63
N ARG A 78 2.11 -28.14 4.46
CA ARG A 78 2.69 -28.50 3.14
C ARG A 78 2.90 -27.28 2.24
N GLU A 79 2.80 -26.09 2.81
CA GLU A 79 2.80 -24.82 2.07
C GLU A 79 4.15 -24.08 2.19
N LEU A 80 5.20 -24.78 2.63
CA LEU A 80 6.55 -24.24 2.81
C LEU A 80 7.51 -24.70 1.70
N PHE A 81 8.39 -23.79 1.28
CA PHE A 81 9.29 -24.02 0.15
C PHE A 81 10.68 -23.47 0.46
N SER A 82 11.71 -24.24 0.10
CA SER A 82 13.12 -23.83 0.14
C SER A 82 13.48 -23.09 -1.15
N VAL A 83 12.91 -21.89 -1.31
CA VAL A 83 13.05 -21.04 -2.49
C VAL A 83 13.42 -19.64 -2.03
N ALA A 84 14.34 -18.99 -2.73
CA ALA A 84 14.70 -17.63 -2.40
C ALA A 84 13.49 -16.68 -2.58
N PRO A 85 13.22 -15.74 -1.66
CA PRO A 85 12.03 -14.89 -1.74
C PRO A 85 11.90 -14.09 -3.05
N HIS A 86 13.00 -13.71 -3.69
CA HIS A 86 12.95 -13.01 -4.97
C HIS A 86 12.40 -13.88 -6.11
N GLU A 87 12.79 -15.15 -6.17
CA GLU A 87 12.34 -16.07 -7.21
C GLU A 87 10.84 -16.35 -7.11
N ALA A 88 10.33 -16.60 -5.90
CA ALA A 88 8.89 -16.81 -5.69
C ALA A 88 8.06 -15.57 -6.03
N ARG A 89 8.60 -14.37 -5.79
CA ARG A 89 7.96 -13.11 -6.20
C ARG A 89 7.93 -12.98 -7.70
N GLU A 90 9.05 -13.22 -8.39
CA GLU A 90 9.11 -13.15 -9.85
C GLU A 90 8.11 -14.11 -10.49
N GLN A 91 7.99 -15.34 -9.96
CA GLN A 91 7.00 -16.30 -10.42
C GLN A 91 5.56 -15.91 -10.07
N LEU A 92 5.31 -15.25 -8.93
CA LEU A 92 4.01 -14.66 -8.62
C LEU A 92 3.67 -13.52 -9.60
N ARG A 93 4.67 -12.73 -10.01
CA ARG A 93 4.47 -11.62 -10.96
C ARG A 93 4.29 -12.08 -12.40
N SER A 94 4.76 -13.27 -12.75
CA SER A 94 4.51 -13.87 -14.07
C SER A 94 3.08 -14.37 -14.26
N ILE A 95 2.21 -14.27 -13.25
CA ILE A 95 0.79 -14.60 -13.39
C ILE A 95 0.14 -13.64 -14.40
N SER A 96 -0.62 -14.21 -15.34
CA SER A 96 -1.37 -13.47 -16.34
C SER A 96 -2.21 -12.36 -15.73
N GLU A 97 -2.11 -11.16 -16.29
CA GLU A 97 -2.89 -9.98 -15.90
C GLU A 97 -4.40 -10.22 -16.03
N LEU A 98 -4.84 -11.05 -16.98
CA LEU A 98 -6.24 -11.44 -17.15
C LEU A 98 -6.83 -12.19 -15.94
N LEU A 99 -5.98 -12.78 -15.10
CA LEU A 99 -6.40 -13.42 -13.85
C LEU A 99 -6.45 -12.44 -12.69
N ARG A 100 -5.95 -11.20 -12.82
CA ARG A 100 -5.92 -10.18 -11.76
C ARG A 100 -7.22 -9.39 -11.72
N VAL A 101 -7.73 -9.19 -10.52
CA VAL A 101 -8.98 -8.44 -10.28
C VAL A 101 -8.75 -6.95 -10.51
N ASP A 102 -9.61 -6.33 -11.32
CA ASP A 102 -9.63 -4.88 -11.60
C ASP A 102 -8.30 -4.28 -12.12
N HIS A 103 -7.41 -5.11 -12.69
CA HIS A 103 -6.09 -4.69 -13.16
C HIS A 103 -6.13 -3.51 -14.15
N GLU A 104 -7.05 -3.51 -15.12
CA GLU A 104 -7.17 -2.45 -16.12
C GLU A 104 -7.26 -1.03 -15.53
N ARG A 105 -7.97 -0.89 -14.40
CA ARG A 105 -8.12 0.42 -13.72
C ARG A 105 -6.81 0.84 -13.07
N THR A 106 -6.12 -0.09 -12.45
CA THR A 106 -4.83 0.15 -11.82
C THR A 106 -3.79 0.44 -12.90
N ASP A 107 -3.68 -0.39 -13.94
CA ASP A 107 -2.72 -0.24 -15.03
C ASP A 107 -2.88 1.12 -15.73
N ARG A 108 -4.12 1.56 -15.96
CA ARG A 108 -4.39 2.90 -16.50
C ARG A 108 -3.80 4.02 -15.65
N LEU A 109 -3.87 3.90 -14.32
CA LEU A 109 -3.31 4.89 -13.39
C LEU A 109 -1.77 4.84 -13.39
N PHE A 110 -1.22 3.64 -13.25
CA PHE A 110 0.23 3.40 -13.11
C PHE A 110 1.01 3.50 -14.42
N HIS A 111 0.33 3.51 -15.58
CA HIS A 111 0.94 3.88 -16.86
C HIS A 111 1.55 5.29 -16.84
N ASN A 112 1.09 6.16 -15.94
CA ASN A 112 1.75 7.43 -15.66
C ASN A 112 2.89 7.23 -14.62
N PRO A 113 4.17 7.35 -15.01
CA PRO A 113 5.30 7.15 -14.10
C PRO A 113 5.36 8.18 -12.97
N ASP A 114 4.84 9.39 -13.19
CA ASP A 114 4.83 10.46 -12.17
C ASP A 114 3.82 10.15 -11.06
N VAL A 115 2.66 9.57 -11.41
CA VAL A 115 1.69 9.09 -10.42
C VAL A 115 2.28 7.96 -9.60
N SER A 116 2.97 7.03 -10.26
CA SER A 116 3.66 5.91 -9.60
C SER A 116 4.70 6.41 -8.61
N LEU A 117 5.54 7.38 -9.01
CA LEU A 117 6.54 8.00 -8.15
C LEU A 117 5.89 8.74 -6.96
N PHE A 118 4.84 9.52 -7.21
CA PHE A 118 4.14 10.26 -6.18
C PHE A 118 3.55 9.33 -5.11
N LEU A 119 2.82 8.29 -5.53
CA LEU A 119 2.23 7.31 -4.60
C LEU A 119 3.30 6.50 -3.87
N PHE A 120 4.39 6.15 -4.55
CA PHE A 120 5.54 5.50 -3.92
C PHE A 120 6.12 6.36 -2.79
N ARG A 121 6.37 7.65 -3.04
CA ARG A 121 6.89 8.58 -2.01
C ARG A 121 5.89 8.76 -0.87
N LEU A 122 4.60 8.90 -1.19
CA LEU A 122 3.55 8.97 -0.18
C LEU A 122 3.57 7.74 0.74
N PHE A 123 3.59 6.53 0.17
CA PHE A 123 3.64 5.27 0.93
C PHE A 123 4.92 5.12 1.74
N GLN A 124 6.06 5.52 1.17
CA GLN A 124 7.36 5.47 1.83
C GLN A 124 7.40 6.38 3.06
N LEU A 125 6.97 7.63 2.94
CA LEU A 125 7.07 8.61 4.02
C LEU A 125 6.00 8.42 5.10
N SER A 126 4.80 7.98 4.71
CA SER A 126 3.71 7.69 5.65
C SER A 126 3.91 6.43 6.48
N GLY A 127 4.80 5.53 6.06
CA GLY A 127 5.01 4.23 6.70
C GLY A 127 3.99 3.16 6.30
N LEU A 128 3.15 3.39 5.29
CA LEU A 128 2.15 2.40 4.84
C LEU A 128 2.76 1.07 4.40
N TYR A 129 3.96 1.08 3.81
CA TYR A 129 4.69 -0.17 3.49
C TYR A 129 5.00 -1.02 4.73
N GLY A 130 5.12 -0.42 5.91
CA GLY A 130 5.31 -1.14 7.18
C GLY A 130 4.00 -1.55 7.85
N ASN A 131 2.86 -1.23 7.25
CA ASN A 131 1.52 -1.49 7.81
C ASN A 131 0.65 -2.32 6.84
N LEU A 132 1.28 -3.14 6.00
CA LEU A 132 0.57 -4.02 5.05
C LEU A 132 -0.31 -5.08 5.74
N ASP A 133 0.02 -5.43 6.98
CA ASP A 133 -0.70 -6.36 7.85
C ASP A 133 -2.08 -5.85 8.29
N ILE A 134 -2.32 -4.53 8.20
CA ILE A 134 -3.60 -3.88 8.53
C ILE A 134 -4.29 -3.27 7.31
N GLN A 135 -3.96 -3.74 6.09
CA GLN A 135 -4.72 -3.42 4.88
C GLN A 135 -6.22 -3.68 5.09
N GLY A 136 -7.04 -2.75 4.59
CA GLY A 136 -8.48 -2.71 4.87
C GLY A 136 -8.84 -1.88 6.11
N GLY A 137 -7.92 -1.68 7.05
CA GLY A 137 -7.99 -0.63 8.08
C GLY A 137 -7.61 0.75 7.52
N TRP A 138 -6.56 0.78 6.70
CA TRP A 138 -6.32 1.83 5.72
C TRP A 138 -6.69 1.33 4.32
N THR A 139 -7.03 2.24 3.42
CA THR A 139 -7.46 1.89 2.05
C THR A 139 -6.88 2.84 1.04
N LEU A 140 -6.38 2.30 -0.07
CA LEU A 140 -6.11 3.02 -1.31
C LEU A 140 -7.18 2.65 -2.34
N SER A 141 -7.89 3.64 -2.88
CA SER A 141 -8.79 3.50 -4.02
C SER A 141 -8.21 4.24 -5.21
N VAL A 142 -8.22 3.62 -6.39
CA VAL A 142 -7.69 4.20 -7.64
C VAL A 142 -8.83 4.49 -8.61
N LEU A 143 -8.77 5.64 -9.28
CA LEU A 143 -9.81 6.16 -10.19
C LEU A 143 -11.24 5.95 -9.68
N PRO A 144 -11.58 6.31 -8.41
CA PRO A 144 -12.93 6.08 -7.91
C PRO A 144 -13.93 7.00 -8.61
N GLN A 145 -15.11 6.46 -8.89
CA GLN A 145 -16.23 7.22 -9.46
C GLN A 145 -16.78 8.17 -8.39
N THR A 146 -16.26 9.39 -8.38
CA THR A 146 -16.68 10.48 -7.50
C THR A 146 -17.03 11.70 -8.34
N ASN A 147 -17.90 12.58 -7.83
CA ASN A 147 -18.36 13.77 -8.56
C ASN A 147 -17.21 14.70 -9.00
N GLY A 148 -16.05 14.65 -8.35
CA GLY A 148 -14.87 15.47 -8.65
C GLY A 148 -13.79 14.81 -9.51
N GLY A 149 -13.98 13.58 -9.98
CA GLY A 149 -13.00 12.90 -10.85
C GLY A 149 -11.65 12.64 -10.16
N ARG A 150 -11.69 11.94 -9.01
CA ARG A 150 -10.49 11.58 -8.25
C ARG A 150 -9.59 10.59 -8.97
N TRP A 151 -8.29 10.79 -8.82
CA TRP A 151 -7.24 9.90 -9.33
C TRP A 151 -6.93 8.79 -8.35
N PHE A 152 -6.85 9.15 -7.08
CA PHE A 152 -6.80 8.21 -5.98
C PHE A 152 -7.47 8.81 -4.74
N THR A 153 -7.77 7.96 -3.79
CA THR A 153 -8.15 8.34 -2.43
C THR A 153 -7.50 7.37 -1.48
N LEU A 154 -6.83 7.90 -0.47
CA LEU A 154 -6.24 7.15 0.61
C LEU A 154 -6.96 7.50 1.91
N ASN A 155 -7.39 6.46 2.62
CA ASN A 155 -8.05 6.60 3.91
C ASN A 155 -7.28 5.87 5.00
N ILE A 156 -7.30 6.41 6.21
CA ILE A 156 -6.90 5.71 7.43
C ILE A 156 -8.13 5.71 8.34
N GLY A 157 -8.73 4.53 8.51
CA GLY A 157 -10.01 4.40 9.21
C GLY A 157 -11.11 5.12 8.44
N SER A 158 -11.75 6.10 9.08
CA SER A 158 -12.76 6.97 8.48
C SER A 158 -12.21 8.29 7.92
N HIS A 159 -10.92 8.57 8.08
CA HIS A 159 -10.32 9.82 7.63
C HIS A 159 -9.77 9.68 6.22
N GLU A 160 -10.15 10.61 5.35
CA GLU A 160 -9.60 10.74 4.01
C GLU A 160 -8.31 11.56 4.09
N VAL A 161 -7.18 10.85 4.19
CA VAL A 161 -5.90 11.47 4.56
C VAL A 161 -5.09 11.93 3.35
N ALA A 162 -5.38 11.42 2.16
CA ALA A 162 -4.78 11.93 0.93
C ALA A 162 -5.67 11.66 -0.29
N PHE A 163 -5.72 12.60 -1.22
CA PHE A 163 -6.34 12.36 -2.53
C PHE A 163 -5.77 13.32 -3.57
N SER A 164 -6.11 13.08 -4.84
CA SER A 164 -5.87 14.05 -5.90
C SER A 164 -7.05 14.10 -6.85
N THR A 165 -7.47 15.30 -7.23
CA THR A 165 -8.56 15.57 -8.17
C THR A 165 -8.04 16.40 -9.33
N ARG A 166 -8.68 16.26 -10.50
CA ARG A 166 -8.35 17.11 -11.65
C ARG A 166 -8.80 18.55 -11.37
N THR A 167 -7.94 19.53 -11.66
CA THR A 167 -8.37 20.93 -11.66
C THR A 167 -9.03 21.29 -13.00
N PRO A 168 -10.04 22.17 -13.00
CA PRO A 168 -10.59 22.73 -14.24
C PRO A 168 -9.55 23.55 -15.02
N ALA A 169 -8.58 24.17 -14.31
CA ALA A 169 -7.56 25.03 -14.87
C ALA A 169 -6.29 24.25 -15.27
N ASP A 170 -5.78 24.51 -16.48
CA ASP A 170 -4.43 24.22 -16.96
C ASP A 170 -3.87 22.80 -16.82
N GLY A 171 -4.73 21.78 -16.75
CA GLY A 171 -4.29 20.38 -16.73
C GLY A 171 -3.54 19.95 -15.47
N LYS A 172 -3.63 20.75 -14.39
CA LYS A 172 -3.07 20.42 -13.07
C LYS A 172 -3.99 19.50 -12.27
N PHE A 173 -3.52 19.12 -11.10
CA PHE A 173 -4.27 18.38 -10.10
C PHE A 173 -4.24 19.15 -8.78
N SER A 174 -5.38 19.18 -8.10
CA SER A 174 -5.39 19.57 -6.69
C SER A 174 -5.03 18.34 -5.88
N HIS A 175 -3.90 18.43 -5.19
CA HIS A 175 -3.43 17.42 -4.26
C HIS A 175 -3.85 17.80 -2.85
N TYR A 176 -4.24 16.80 -2.07
CA TYR A 176 -4.68 16.99 -0.70
C TYR A 176 -3.97 16.01 0.22
N LEU A 177 -3.52 16.49 1.38
CA LEU A 177 -2.91 15.71 2.45
C LEU A 177 -3.43 16.20 3.81
N VAL A 178 -3.74 15.27 4.70
CA VAL A 178 -3.99 15.57 6.11
C VAL A 178 -2.69 15.34 6.88
N LEU A 179 -2.22 16.34 7.61
CA LEU A 179 -0.96 16.33 8.35
C LEU A 179 -1.20 16.80 9.79
N ASP A 180 -0.22 16.61 10.68
CA ASP A 180 -0.24 17.29 11.97
C ASP A 180 0.07 18.80 11.82
N ARG A 181 -0.54 19.63 12.66
CA ARG A 181 -0.33 21.09 12.76
C ARG A 181 1.13 21.51 12.94
N LEU A 182 2.03 20.59 13.31
CA LEU A 182 3.48 20.79 13.26
C LEU A 182 3.94 21.36 11.90
N ILE A 183 3.24 21.10 10.80
CA ILE A 183 3.58 21.67 9.49
C ILE A 183 3.58 23.20 9.49
N LEU A 184 2.79 23.83 10.36
CA LEU A 184 2.70 25.29 10.49
C LEU A 184 3.98 25.92 11.06
N GLU A 185 4.87 25.11 11.66
CA GLU A 185 6.18 25.55 12.15
C GLU A 185 7.21 25.72 11.01
N TYR A 186 6.86 25.37 9.77
CA TYR A 186 7.74 25.39 8.60
C TYR A 186 7.28 26.43 7.57
N PRO A 187 7.54 27.74 7.80
CA PRO A 187 6.98 28.81 6.98
C PRO A 187 7.39 28.74 5.50
N LYS A 188 8.59 28.24 5.19
CA LYS A 188 9.03 28.03 3.79
C LYS A 188 8.16 27.01 3.06
N THR A 189 7.73 25.96 3.75
CA THR A 189 6.82 24.95 3.20
C THR A 189 5.42 25.54 3.01
N ILE A 190 4.92 26.33 3.95
CA ILE A 190 3.64 27.05 3.82
C ILE A 190 3.67 28.03 2.64
N MET A 191 4.75 28.79 2.47
CA MET A 191 4.94 29.68 1.32
C MET A 191 4.97 28.90 0.00
N TRP A 192 5.63 27.74 -0.03
CA TRP A 192 5.69 26.88 -1.22
C TRP A 192 4.30 26.38 -1.65
N LEU A 193 3.44 26.06 -0.68
CA LEU A 193 2.03 25.68 -0.90
C LEU A 193 1.23 26.85 -1.45
N GLY A 194 1.33 28.04 -0.83
CA GLY A 194 0.62 29.24 -1.28
C GLY A 194 0.99 29.67 -2.70
N GLN A 195 2.25 29.49 -3.11
CA GLN A 195 2.71 29.72 -4.50
C GLN A 195 2.05 28.77 -5.53
N ARG A 196 1.39 27.71 -5.08
CA ARG A 196 0.71 26.69 -5.89
C ARG A 196 -0.81 26.72 -5.69
N ALA A 197 -1.37 27.90 -5.40
CA ALA A 197 -2.79 28.05 -5.08
C ALA A 197 -3.25 27.11 -3.94
N GLY A 198 -2.31 26.70 -3.09
CA GLY A 198 -2.54 25.82 -1.96
C GLY A 198 -2.92 26.58 -0.71
N ASP A 199 -3.49 25.85 0.24
CA ASP A 199 -3.91 26.38 1.53
C ASP A 199 -3.67 25.36 2.65
N VAL A 200 -3.64 25.84 3.89
CA VAL A 200 -3.59 25.02 5.09
C VAL A 200 -4.72 25.42 6.03
N GLN A 201 -5.63 24.48 6.28
CA GLN A 201 -6.83 24.70 7.09
C GLN A 201 -6.92 23.65 8.20
N PRO A 202 -7.61 23.92 9.32
CA PRO A 202 -7.97 22.88 10.27
C PRO A 202 -8.71 21.73 9.56
N ALA A 203 -8.36 20.48 9.86
CA ALA A 203 -9.06 19.34 9.28
C ALA A 203 -10.44 19.15 9.94
N ASP A 204 -11.46 18.84 9.14
CA ASP A 204 -12.83 18.62 9.61
C ASP A 204 -13.03 17.20 10.18
N TYR A 205 -12.23 16.84 11.18
CA TYR A 205 -12.32 15.57 11.88
C TYR A 205 -12.46 15.81 13.38
N LYS A 206 -13.65 15.52 13.93
CA LYS A 206 -14.02 15.81 15.33
C LYS A 206 -13.02 15.29 16.38
N ALA A 207 -12.32 14.19 16.09
CA ALA A 207 -11.38 13.55 17.02
C ALA A 207 -9.90 13.84 16.70
N ALA A 208 -9.60 14.68 15.71
CA ALA A 208 -8.24 14.97 15.27
C ALA A 208 -7.89 16.46 15.46
N GLU A 209 -7.87 16.92 16.71
CA GLU A 209 -7.66 18.34 17.06
C GLU A 209 -6.35 18.94 16.52
N ARG A 210 -5.35 18.10 16.28
CA ARG A 210 -4.06 18.50 15.72
C ARG A 210 -3.98 18.38 14.20
N ALA A 211 -4.98 17.81 13.55
CA ALA A 211 -4.95 17.60 12.12
C ALA A 211 -5.21 18.90 11.37
N VAL A 212 -4.37 19.15 10.36
CA VAL A 212 -4.57 20.19 9.37
C VAL A 212 -4.63 19.55 7.99
N SER A 213 -5.41 20.18 7.13
CA SER A 213 -5.60 19.81 5.75
C SER A 213 -4.75 20.74 4.90
N VAL A 214 -3.90 20.15 4.08
CA VAL A 214 -3.01 20.84 3.16
C VAL A 214 -3.46 20.53 1.74
N SER A 215 -3.67 21.58 0.95
CA SER A 215 -3.94 21.47 -0.48
C SER A 215 -2.90 22.24 -1.30
N PHE A 216 -2.70 21.84 -2.55
CA PHE A 216 -1.92 22.58 -3.54
C PHE A 216 -2.19 22.07 -4.96
N ASP A 217 -2.04 22.95 -5.94
CA ASP A 217 -2.25 22.64 -7.35
C ASP A 217 -0.92 22.46 -8.09
N GLU A 218 -0.69 21.26 -8.63
CA GLU A 218 0.53 20.94 -9.39
C GLU A 218 0.30 19.75 -10.33
N ASP A 219 1.22 19.54 -11.27
CA ASP A 219 1.31 18.27 -12.01
C ASP A 219 1.96 17.17 -11.14
N PHE A 220 1.67 15.89 -11.39
CA PHE A 220 2.27 14.79 -10.62
C PHE A 220 3.81 14.77 -10.70
N ALA A 221 4.39 15.20 -11.82
CA ALA A 221 5.84 15.22 -12.06
C ALA A 221 6.59 16.13 -11.08
N LYS A 222 5.96 17.22 -10.63
CA LYS A 222 6.51 18.17 -9.66
C LYS A 222 5.88 18.04 -8.28
N ALA A 223 4.67 17.52 -8.18
CA ALA A 223 3.95 17.39 -6.92
C ALA A 223 4.70 16.52 -5.90
N GLU A 224 5.44 15.50 -6.36
CA GLU A 224 6.20 14.61 -5.46
C GLU A 224 7.24 15.37 -4.62
N ARG A 225 7.69 16.55 -5.09
CA ARG A 225 8.64 17.40 -4.37
C ARG A 225 8.14 17.85 -3.02
N ILE A 226 6.82 17.84 -2.76
CA ILE A 226 6.27 18.11 -1.44
C ILE A 226 6.88 17.21 -0.37
N PHE A 227 7.17 15.95 -0.72
CA PHE A 227 7.71 14.96 0.20
C PHE A 227 9.16 15.26 0.61
N ALA A 228 9.86 16.15 -0.11
CA ALA A 228 11.20 16.62 0.23
C ALA A 228 11.21 17.93 1.02
N LEU A 229 10.05 18.58 1.21
CA LEU A 229 10.00 19.86 1.94
C LEU A 229 10.17 19.65 3.44
N ASP A 230 10.79 20.63 4.08
CA ASP A 230 11.02 20.64 5.52
C ASP A 230 9.69 20.51 6.29
N GLY A 231 9.71 19.66 7.31
CA GLY A 231 8.56 19.42 8.18
C GLY A 231 7.51 18.46 7.64
N VAL A 232 7.40 18.24 6.32
CA VAL A 232 6.36 17.37 5.73
C VAL A 232 6.42 15.95 6.27
N ARG A 233 7.61 15.33 6.27
CA ARG A 233 7.79 13.99 6.85
C ARG A 233 7.37 13.94 8.31
N ARG A 234 7.80 14.92 9.12
CA ARG A 234 7.53 14.95 10.57
C ARG A 234 6.04 15.10 10.85
N ALA A 235 5.38 16.03 10.16
CA ALA A 235 3.96 16.29 10.32
C ALA A 235 3.10 15.12 9.82
N MET A 236 3.48 14.47 8.72
CA MET A 236 2.79 13.29 8.20
C MET A 236 2.93 12.10 9.17
N VAL A 237 4.15 11.78 9.60
CA VAL A 237 4.37 10.66 10.55
C VAL A 237 3.63 10.90 11.86
N ALA A 238 3.67 12.11 12.40
CA ALA A 238 3.00 12.43 13.67
C ALA A 238 1.49 12.12 13.63
N TYR A 239 0.81 12.45 12.53
CA TYR A 239 -0.62 12.19 12.40
C TYR A 239 -0.91 10.75 11.95
N TRP A 240 -0.20 10.25 10.93
CA TRP A 240 -0.54 8.97 10.29
C TRP A 240 -0.10 7.77 11.12
N ALA A 241 1.06 7.84 11.79
CA ALA A 241 1.54 6.72 12.59
C ALA A 241 0.64 6.50 13.82
N ASP A 242 0.19 7.57 14.46
CA ASP A 242 -0.75 7.52 15.58
C ASP A 242 -2.09 6.91 15.14
N ALA A 243 -2.65 7.39 14.03
CA ALA A 243 -3.88 6.85 13.46
C ALA A 243 -3.76 5.37 13.04
N LEU A 244 -2.63 4.96 12.47
CA LEU A 244 -2.37 3.55 12.10
C LEU A 244 -2.18 2.65 13.33
N ALA A 245 -1.53 3.16 14.38
CA ALA A 245 -1.35 2.45 15.65
C ALA A 245 -2.70 2.20 16.32
N ASP A 246 -3.54 3.23 16.44
CA ASP A 246 -4.90 3.12 16.99
C ASP A 246 -5.75 2.09 16.22
N LEU A 247 -5.71 2.10 14.88
CA LEU A 247 -6.41 1.09 14.08
C LEU A 247 -5.92 -0.33 14.35
N ARG A 248 -4.60 -0.51 14.52
CA ARG A 248 -4.01 -1.81 14.85
C ARG A 248 -4.45 -2.28 16.24
N GLU A 249 -4.40 -1.40 17.24
CA GLU A 249 -4.80 -1.70 18.62
C GLU A 249 -6.28 -2.06 18.73
N ARG A 250 -7.15 -1.31 18.06
CA ARG A 250 -8.60 -1.56 18.07
C ARG A 250 -9.03 -2.65 17.09
N ASN A 251 -8.11 -3.16 16.27
CA ASN A 251 -8.42 -4.08 15.17
C ASN A 251 -9.58 -3.57 14.28
N ALA A 252 -9.55 -2.27 14.00
CA ALA A 252 -10.63 -1.59 13.30
C ALA A 252 -10.46 -1.69 11.78
N LYS A 253 -11.58 -1.89 11.08
CA LYS A 253 -11.65 -1.82 9.62
C LYS A 253 -12.09 -0.43 9.18
N SER A 254 -11.61 0.01 8.02
CA SER A 254 -12.14 1.19 7.36
C SER A 254 -13.55 0.93 6.85
N VAL A 255 -14.43 1.93 6.97
CA VAL A 255 -15.73 1.94 6.28
C VAL A 255 -15.58 1.92 4.76
N TYR A 256 -14.37 2.25 4.26
CA TYR A 256 -14.01 2.24 2.85
C TYR A 256 -13.31 0.95 2.39
N ALA A 257 -13.22 -0.09 3.25
CA ALA A 257 -12.49 -1.33 2.94
C ALA A 257 -12.90 -1.99 1.62
N ARG A 258 -14.19 -1.91 1.26
CA ARG A 258 -14.73 -2.45 0.00
C ARG A 258 -14.21 -1.75 -1.26
N TYR A 259 -13.65 -0.55 -1.14
CA TYR A 259 -13.10 0.21 -2.26
C TYR A 259 -11.57 0.07 -2.37
N HIS A 260 -10.96 -0.76 -1.53
CA HIS A 260 -9.52 -0.92 -1.52
C HIS A 260 -9.01 -1.65 -2.77
N SER A 261 -8.14 -1.00 -3.54
CA SER A 261 -7.41 -1.61 -4.64
C SER A 261 -6.16 -2.33 -4.12
N TYR A 262 -6.30 -3.63 -3.94
CA TYR A 262 -5.19 -4.53 -3.62
C TYR A 262 -4.17 -4.64 -4.75
N ASP A 263 -4.63 -4.56 -6.01
CA ASP A 263 -3.74 -4.58 -7.17
C ASP A 263 -2.85 -3.32 -7.21
N ALA A 264 -3.38 -2.14 -6.87
CA ALA A 264 -2.57 -0.92 -6.76
C ALA A 264 -1.47 -1.03 -5.69
N VAL A 265 -1.77 -1.63 -4.54
CA VAL A 265 -0.75 -1.88 -3.51
C VAL A 265 0.28 -2.89 -4.01
N SER A 266 -0.17 -3.93 -4.71
CA SER A 266 0.72 -4.92 -5.32
C SER A 266 1.68 -4.26 -6.32
N GLN A 267 1.21 -3.40 -7.22
CA GLN A 267 2.06 -2.67 -8.16
C GLN A 267 3.04 -1.71 -7.45
N LEU A 268 2.60 -1.04 -6.37
CA LEU A 268 3.48 -0.18 -5.55
C LEU A 268 4.60 -0.95 -4.85
N LEU A 269 4.35 -2.20 -4.43
CA LEU A 269 5.39 -3.06 -3.86
C LEU A 269 6.42 -3.47 -4.91
N GLU A 270 5.97 -3.78 -6.12
CA GLU A 270 6.84 -4.07 -7.25
C GLU A 270 7.70 -2.86 -7.63
N TYR A 271 7.08 -1.69 -7.74
CA TYR A 271 7.77 -0.42 -8.01
C TYR A 271 8.82 -0.11 -6.93
N LYS A 272 8.48 -0.26 -5.65
CA LYS A 272 9.43 -0.10 -4.52
C LYS A 272 10.66 -1.00 -4.70
N ARG A 273 10.45 -2.29 -4.96
CA ARG A 273 11.55 -3.26 -5.12
C ARG A 273 12.45 -2.91 -6.30
N ALA A 274 11.87 -2.52 -7.44
CA ALA A 274 12.64 -2.12 -8.61
C ALA A 274 13.58 -0.94 -8.27
N ARG A 275 13.11 0.03 -7.50
CA ARG A 275 13.94 1.16 -7.04
C ARG A 275 14.98 0.77 -6.00
N ASP A 276 14.64 -0.10 -5.07
CA ASP A 276 15.60 -0.59 -4.06
C ASP A 276 16.76 -1.35 -4.73
N LYS A 277 16.49 -2.13 -5.81
CA LYS A 277 17.53 -2.81 -6.60
C LYS A 277 18.49 -1.82 -7.27
N VAL A 278 18.00 -0.70 -7.80
CA VAL A 278 18.85 0.34 -8.43
C VAL A 278 19.82 0.94 -7.42
N VAL A 279 19.36 1.23 -6.20
CA VAL A 279 20.22 1.82 -5.15
C VAL A 279 21.32 0.87 -4.68
N VAL A 280 21.07 -0.44 -4.71
CA VAL A 280 22.07 -1.46 -4.32
C VAL A 280 23.08 -1.74 -5.43
N GLY A 281 22.70 -1.57 -6.71
CA GLY A 281 23.59 -1.77 -7.86
C GLY A 281 24.58 -0.62 -8.13
N GLU A 282 24.46 0.51 -7.42
CA GLU A 282 25.36 1.68 -7.52
C GLU A 282 26.38 1.76 -6.36
N ARG A 283 26.62 0.67 -5.61
CA ARG A 283 27.63 0.60 -4.55
C ARG A 283 28.72 -0.41 -4.83
#